data_AF-A0A920UMX1-F1
#
_entry.id   AF-A0A920UMX1-F1
#
_cell.length_a   1.000
_cell.length_b   1.000
_cell.length_c   1.000
_cell.angle_alpha   90.00
_cell.angle_beta   90.00
_cell.angle_gamma   90.00
#
_symmetry.space_group_name_H-M   'P 1'
#
loop_
_entity.id
_entity.type
_entity.pdbx_description
1 polymer ?
#
loop_
_entity_poly.entity_id
_entity_poly.type
_entity_poly.pdbx_seq_one_letter_code
_entity_poly.pdbx_strand_id
1 'polypeptide(L)'
;MKHPLRTLLTLGVLTLVIAQLALPQEPDEADEENRATKTIAETTENSDRFEGLFTIYRDRDSGAPHMEISPEQLDREYIYVAVSTDGVVQGGHFRGRYRDNRILSLARHFDRIEIRAKNTAFYFDPESPLSRASEANISSGCSFQSPSLPKTGKTGKVLINVDEVFSAEALLQVKPTPDPDEDRGNRFRLGSLSDDKSKITEIRNYP
;
A
#
# COMPACT_ATOMS: atom_id res chain seq x y z
N MET A 1 54.52 -28.94 -59.90
CA MET A 1 53.53 -29.01 -58.81
C MET A 1 53.03 -27.59 -58.56
N LYS A 2 51.97 -27.20 -59.28
CA LYS A 2 50.57 -26.98 -58.83
C LYS A 2 50.31 -25.58 -58.24
N HIS A 3 49.92 -24.67 -59.15
CA HIS A 3 48.97 -23.54 -59.14
C HIS A 3 48.94 -22.47 -58.00
N PRO A 4 48.89 -21.17 -58.38
CA PRO A 4 48.44 -20.07 -57.50
C PRO A 4 46.91 -19.93 -57.55
N LEU A 5 46.26 -19.81 -56.38
CA LEU A 5 44.81 -19.80 -56.26
C LEU A 5 44.23 -18.39 -56.43
N ARG A 6 43.23 -18.32 -57.30
CA ARG A 6 42.45 -17.15 -57.72
C ARG A 6 41.36 -16.80 -56.68
N THR A 7 41.08 -15.50 -56.65
CA THR A 7 39.82 -14.80 -56.37
C THR A 7 38.52 -15.64 -56.34
N LEU A 8 37.65 -15.41 -55.33
CA LEU A 8 36.34 -14.70 -55.42
C LEU A 8 35.22 -15.30 -54.51
N LEU A 9 34.58 -14.40 -53.74
CA LEU A 9 33.18 -14.32 -53.27
C LEU A 9 32.41 -15.53 -52.71
N THR A 10 31.88 -15.32 -51.49
CA THR A 10 30.47 -15.46 -51.00
C THR A 10 30.55 -15.79 -49.49
N LEU A 11 29.64 -15.45 -48.57
CA LEU A 11 28.50 -14.55 -48.44
C LEU A 11 28.07 -14.73 -46.97
N GLY A 12 27.96 -13.63 -46.20
CA GLY A 12 27.17 -13.44 -44.97
C GLY A 12 27.02 -14.57 -43.94
N VAL A 13 27.44 -14.30 -42.69
CA VAL A 13 26.54 -14.43 -41.53
C VAL A 13 26.81 -13.27 -40.57
N LEU A 14 25.77 -12.47 -40.43
CA LEU A 14 25.56 -11.37 -39.50
C LEU A 14 25.41 -11.93 -38.08
N THR A 15 26.42 -11.81 -37.21
CA THR A 15 26.22 -11.99 -35.77
C THR A 15 25.66 -10.70 -35.17
N LEU A 16 24.34 -10.59 -35.25
CA LEU A 16 23.52 -9.70 -34.46
C LEU A 16 23.67 -10.11 -32.99
N VAL A 17 24.45 -9.36 -32.22
CA VAL A 17 24.43 -9.41 -30.75
C VAL A 17 23.07 -8.87 -30.34
N ILE A 18 22.11 -9.78 -30.14
CA ILE A 18 20.83 -9.45 -29.52
C ILE A 18 21.14 -9.12 -28.06
N ALA A 19 21.07 -7.82 -27.75
CA ALA A 19 20.82 -7.35 -26.40
C ALA A 19 19.60 -8.11 -25.87
N GLN A 20 19.81 -8.98 -24.88
CA GLN A 20 18.71 -9.52 -24.09
C GLN A 20 18.07 -8.33 -23.36
N LEU A 21 17.02 -7.81 -23.97
CA LEU A 21 15.97 -7.08 -23.30
C LEU A 21 15.47 -7.98 -22.17
N ALA A 22 15.69 -7.51 -20.94
CA ALA A 22 15.00 -7.99 -19.75
C ALA A 22 13.51 -7.75 -19.95
N LEU A 23 12.83 -8.73 -20.53
CA LEU A 23 11.38 -8.83 -20.46
C LEU A 23 11.04 -9.28 -19.03
N PRO A 24 10.02 -8.69 -18.39
CA PRO A 24 9.50 -9.19 -17.12
C PRO A 24 9.15 -10.67 -17.29
N GLN A 25 9.64 -11.52 -16.38
CA GLN A 25 9.16 -12.90 -16.35
C GLN A 25 7.67 -12.86 -15.99
N GLU A 26 6.82 -13.34 -16.90
CA GLU A 26 5.42 -13.63 -16.58
C GLU A 26 5.40 -14.63 -15.42
N PRO A 27 4.54 -14.42 -14.41
CA PRO A 27 4.47 -15.31 -13.27
C PRO A 27 4.10 -16.73 -13.74
N ASP A 28 4.84 -17.72 -13.24
CA ASP A 28 4.71 -19.13 -13.57
C ASP A 28 3.26 -19.60 -13.36
N GLU A 29 2.59 -20.06 -14.42
CA GLU A 29 1.19 -20.53 -14.41
C GLU A 29 0.97 -21.72 -13.45
N ALA A 30 2.04 -22.38 -12.99
CA ALA A 30 1.98 -23.48 -12.03
C ALA A 30 1.62 -23.05 -10.59
N ASP A 31 1.66 -21.75 -10.26
CA ASP A 31 1.33 -21.22 -8.93
C ASP A 31 -0.15 -20.79 -8.78
N GLU A 32 -0.92 -20.76 -9.87
CA GLU A 32 -2.36 -20.44 -9.83
C GLU A 32 -3.24 -21.64 -9.47
N GLU A 33 -2.84 -22.87 -9.82
CA GLU A 33 -3.74 -24.02 -9.77
C GLU A 33 -3.76 -24.76 -8.40
N ASN A 34 -2.88 -24.39 -7.46
CA ASN A 34 -2.81 -25.00 -6.12
C ASN A 34 -3.00 -24.01 -4.96
N ARG A 35 -3.77 -22.94 -5.17
CA ARG A 35 -4.37 -22.19 -4.04
C ARG A 35 -5.68 -22.83 -3.64
N ALA A 36 -5.60 -24.02 -3.05
CA ALA A 36 -6.61 -24.44 -2.08
C ALA A 36 -6.83 -23.25 -1.13
N THR A 37 -7.99 -22.62 -1.25
CA THR A 37 -8.21 -21.25 -0.77
C THR A 37 -8.24 -21.27 0.76
N LYS A 38 -7.13 -20.85 1.39
CA LYS A 38 -7.03 -20.84 2.86
C LYS A 38 -8.13 -19.96 3.45
N THR A 39 -8.83 -20.49 4.44
CA THR A 39 -9.82 -19.74 5.21
C THR A 39 -9.13 -18.70 6.10
N ILE A 40 -9.90 -17.75 6.63
CA ILE A 40 -9.38 -16.78 7.62
C ILE A 40 -8.79 -17.53 8.82
N ALA A 41 -9.47 -18.56 9.32
CA ALA A 41 -9.03 -19.36 10.45
C ALA A 41 -7.71 -20.09 10.19
N GLU A 42 -7.54 -20.66 9.00
CA GLU A 42 -6.28 -21.30 8.60
C GLU A 42 -5.16 -20.28 8.40
N THR A 43 -5.47 -19.07 7.93
CA THR A 43 -4.47 -18.02 7.73
C THR A 43 -3.99 -17.42 9.04
N THR A 44 -4.84 -17.38 10.07
CA THR A 44 -4.55 -16.75 11.36
C THR A 44 -4.26 -17.73 12.49
N GLU A 45 -4.08 -19.02 12.19
CA GLU A 45 -3.89 -20.07 13.21
C GLU A 45 -2.64 -19.85 14.08
N ASN A 46 -1.55 -19.36 13.47
CA ASN A 46 -0.29 -19.05 14.15
C ASN A 46 -0.14 -17.55 14.46
N SER A 47 -1.26 -16.82 14.59
CA SER A 47 -1.24 -15.38 14.85
C SER A 47 -1.70 -15.03 16.25
N ASP A 48 -1.10 -13.98 16.83
CA ASP A 48 -1.65 -13.31 18.00
C ASP A 48 -2.85 -12.45 17.60
N ARG A 49 -3.96 -12.59 18.33
CA ARG A 49 -5.23 -11.90 18.05
C ARG A 49 -5.42 -10.70 18.97
N PHE A 50 -5.71 -9.54 18.38
CA PHE A 50 -5.95 -8.27 19.05
C PHE A 50 -7.36 -7.79 18.72
N GLU A 51 -8.27 -7.90 19.68
CA GLU A 51 -9.67 -7.47 19.53
C GLU A 51 -9.86 -5.97 19.80
N GLY A 52 -10.90 -5.37 19.21
CA GLY A 52 -11.24 -3.96 19.31
C GLY A 52 -11.98 -3.47 18.07
N LEU A 53 -11.84 -2.17 17.72
CA LEU A 53 -12.52 -1.52 16.59
C LEU A 53 -12.37 -2.31 15.30
N PHE A 54 -11.17 -2.82 15.02
CA PHE A 54 -10.90 -3.82 13.99
C PHE A 54 -10.16 -4.98 14.61
N THR A 55 -10.52 -6.23 14.31
CA THR A 55 -9.72 -7.36 14.80
C THR A 55 -8.43 -7.44 13.99
N ILE A 56 -7.29 -7.34 14.67
CA ILE A 56 -5.96 -7.48 14.05
C ILE A 56 -5.35 -8.82 14.46
N TYR A 57 -4.77 -9.51 13.51
CA TYR A 57 -3.97 -10.72 13.71
C TYR A 57 -2.53 -10.41 13.36
N ARG A 58 -1.58 -10.73 14.24
CA ARG A 58 -0.15 -10.61 13.95
C ARG A 58 0.47 -11.99 13.86
N ASP A 59 0.96 -12.34 12.69
CA ASP A 59 1.63 -13.62 12.49
C ASP A 59 2.88 -13.72 13.37
N ARG A 60 3.06 -14.85 14.06
CA ARG A 60 4.16 -15.01 15.03
C ARG A 60 5.52 -15.21 14.39
N ASP A 61 5.57 -15.72 13.17
CA ASP A 61 6.81 -16.03 12.48
C ASP A 61 7.33 -14.81 11.69
N SER A 62 6.47 -14.24 10.86
CA SER A 62 6.78 -13.08 10.00
C SER A 62 6.56 -11.73 10.70
N GLY A 63 5.72 -11.68 11.74
CA GLY A 63 5.31 -10.42 12.36
C GLY A 63 4.29 -9.62 11.56
N ALA A 64 3.84 -10.12 10.40
CA ALA A 64 2.97 -9.40 9.48
C ALA A 64 1.55 -9.20 10.05
N PRO A 65 1.03 -7.97 10.09
CA PRO A 65 -0.33 -7.69 10.55
C PRO A 65 -1.36 -7.96 9.45
N HIS A 66 -2.46 -8.58 9.86
CA HIS A 66 -3.65 -8.78 9.06
C HIS A 66 -4.85 -8.18 9.79
N MET A 67 -5.69 -7.44 9.07
CA MET A 67 -6.90 -6.81 9.59
C MET A 67 -8.14 -7.54 9.08
N GLU A 68 -9.00 -7.97 9.99
CA GLU A 68 -10.31 -8.52 9.69
C GLU A 68 -11.34 -7.40 9.58
N ILE A 69 -12.09 -7.41 8.48
CA ILE A 69 -13.14 -6.47 8.15
C ILE A 69 -14.45 -7.24 8.01
N SER A 70 -15.43 -6.88 8.82
CA SER A 70 -16.79 -7.40 8.74
C SER A 70 -17.62 -6.59 7.73
N PRO A 71 -18.64 -7.17 7.09
CA PRO A 71 -19.49 -6.45 6.13
C PRO A 71 -20.07 -5.15 6.69
N GLU A 72 -20.39 -5.12 7.97
CA GLU A 72 -20.97 -3.97 8.65
C GLU A 72 -19.97 -2.82 8.80
N GLN A 73 -18.67 -3.09 8.73
CA GLN A 73 -17.59 -2.10 8.86
C GLN A 73 -17.26 -1.41 7.52
N LEU A 74 -17.76 -1.93 6.41
CA LEU A 74 -17.63 -1.33 5.09
C LEU A 74 -18.53 -0.08 4.96
N ASP A 75 -18.08 0.87 4.15
CA ASP A 75 -18.74 2.16 3.88
C ASP A 75 -19.08 3.00 5.12
N ARG A 76 -18.53 2.63 6.28
CA ARG A 76 -18.56 3.42 7.52
C ARG A 76 -17.40 4.40 7.56
N GLU A 77 -17.65 5.53 8.20
CA GLU A 77 -16.66 6.57 8.45
C GLU A 77 -15.94 6.34 9.78
N TYR A 78 -14.62 6.47 9.76
CA TYR A 78 -13.72 6.33 10.89
C TYR A 78 -12.84 7.58 10.98
N ILE A 79 -12.49 7.97 12.21
CA ILE A 79 -11.56 9.07 12.45
C ILE A 79 -10.15 8.47 12.47
N TYR A 80 -9.32 8.87 11.52
CA TYR A 80 -7.88 8.62 11.55
C TYR A 80 -7.19 9.75 12.27
N VAL A 81 -6.31 9.40 13.22
CA VAL A 81 -5.45 10.35 13.93
C VAL A 81 -4.02 9.81 13.93
N ALA A 82 -3.08 10.66 13.54
CA ALA A 82 -1.66 10.36 13.62
C ALA A 82 -0.96 11.27 14.62
N VAL A 83 -0.15 10.66 15.50
CA VAL A 83 0.66 11.36 16.51
C VAL A 83 2.06 10.78 16.48
N SER A 84 3.09 11.63 16.55
CA SER A 84 4.46 11.17 16.79
C SER A 84 4.64 10.84 18.26
N THR A 85 4.93 9.58 18.57
CA THR A 85 5.29 9.15 19.94
C THR A 85 6.60 9.78 20.37
N ASP A 86 7.63 9.66 19.54
CA ASP A 86 8.97 10.21 19.76
C ASP A 86 9.62 10.55 18.41
N GLY A 87 10.60 11.45 18.42
CA GLY A 87 11.35 11.81 17.22
C GLY A 87 12.41 12.87 17.48
N VAL A 88 13.30 13.06 16.51
CA VAL A 88 14.34 14.09 16.54
C VAL A 88 13.82 15.41 15.97
N VAL A 89 14.04 16.50 16.70
CA VAL A 89 13.53 17.84 16.34
C VAL A 89 14.07 18.31 15.00
N GLN A 90 15.34 17.99 14.70
CA GLN A 90 15.97 18.29 13.41
C GLN A 90 15.28 17.60 12.22
N GLY A 91 14.61 16.48 12.46
CA GLY A 91 13.76 15.80 11.48
C GLY A 91 12.32 16.27 11.47
N GLY A 92 11.96 17.31 12.24
CA GLY A 92 10.60 17.84 12.33
C GLY A 92 9.66 17.00 13.21
N HIS A 93 10.19 16.11 14.04
CA HIS A 93 9.41 15.26 14.94
C HIS A 93 9.81 15.49 16.39
N PHE A 94 8.83 15.42 17.29
CA PHE A 94 9.04 15.48 18.73
C PHE A 94 7.91 14.73 19.43
N ARG A 95 8.12 14.41 20.70
CA ARG A 95 7.16 13.66 21.51
C ARG A 95 5.80 14.36 21.57
N GLY A 96 4.75 13.62 21.22
CA GLY A 96 3.38 14.10 21.26
C GLY A 96 3.00 15.05 20.12
N ARG A 97 3.83 15.18 19.07
CA ARG A 97 3.49 16.01 17.91
C ARG A 97 2.25 15.45 17.22
N TYR A 98 1.15 16.20 17.26
CA TYR A 98 -0.02 15.92 16.43
C TYR A 98 0.33 16.10 14.96
N ARG A 99 -0.06 15.14 14.11
CA ARG A 99 0.36 15.13 12.71
C ARG A 99 -0.78 15.27 11.73
N ASP A 100 -1.79 14.44 11.86
CA ASP A 100 -2.85 14.37 10.87
C ASP A 100 -4.16 13.89 11.47
N ASN A 101 -5.25 14.35 10.88
CA ASN A 101 -6.59 13.95 11.18
C ASN A 101 -7.47 13.99 9.95
N ARG A 102 -8.08 12.86 9.62
CA ARG A 102 -8.98 12.76 8.46
C ARG A 102 -10.07 11.74 8.70
N ILE A 103 -11.16 11.89 7.99
CA ILE A 103 -12.22 10.89 7.94
C ILE A 103 -11.82 9.85 6.88
N LEU A 104 -11.76 8.59 7.27
CA LEU A 104 -11.51 7.46 6.39
C LEU A 104 -12.75 6.58 6.26
N SER A 105 -12.95 5.95 5.12
CA SER A 105 -13.88 4.85 4.97
C SER A 105 -13.24 3.66 4.26
N LEU A 106 -13.76 2.47 4.53
CA LEU A 106 -13.33 1.23 3.89
C LEU A 106 -14.38 0.82 2.87
N ALA A 107 -14.06 0.86 1.58
CA ALA A 107 -14.97 0.48 0.51
C ALA A 107 -14.49 -0.81 -0.16
N ARG A 108 -15.42 -1.69 -0.50
CA ARG A 108 -15.10 -2.87 -1.31
C ARG A 108 -15.18 -2.52 -2.80
N HIS A 109 -14.11 -2.79 -3.53
CA HIS A 109 -14.10 -2.68 -4.98
C HIS A 109 -13.62 -4.01 -5.58
N PHE A 110 -14.57 -4.79 -6.12
CA PHE A 110 -14.34 -6.16 -6.59
C PHE A 110 -13.65 -7.04 -5.54
N ASP A 111 -12.40 -7.41 -5.82
CA ASP A 111 -11.52 -8.26 -5.03
C ASP A 111 -10.54 -7.45 -4.16
N ARG A 112 -10.79 -6.16 -3.92
CA ARG A 112 -9.92 -5.27 -3.13
C ARG A 112 -10.71 -4.48 -2.10
N ILE A 113 -10.01 -4.07 -1.04
CA ILE A 113 -10.50 -3.05 -0.10
C ILE A 113 -9.77 -1.74 -0.39
N GLU A 114 -10.55 -0.68 -0.56
CA GLU A 114 -10.06 0.67 -0.71
C GLU A 114 -10.23 1.43 0.61
N ILE A 115 -9.14 2.00 1.10
CA ILE A 115 -9.15 2.96 2.19
C ILE A 115 -9.27 4.35 1.56
N ARG A 116 -10.44 4.97 1.69
CA ARG A 116 -10.76 6.26 1.06
C ARG A 116 -10.74 7.36 2.10
N ALA A 117 -9.96 8.42 1.87
CA ALA A 117 -10.09 9.64 2.65
C ALA A 117 -11.26 10.48 2.15
N LYS A 118 -12.12 10.95 3.05
CA LYS A 118 -13.18 11.92 2.74
C LYS A 118 -12.60 13.32 2.63
N ASN A 119 -12.97 14.02 1.56
CA ASN A 119 -12.59 15.41 1.37
C ASN A 119 -13.55 16.31 2.17
N THR A 120 -13.06 16.88 3.26
CA THR A 120 -13.84 17.75 4.15
C THR A 120 -13.72 19.24 3.82
N ALA A 121 -13.03 19.60 2.73
CA ALA A 121 -12.89 21.00 2.29
C ALA A 121 -14.17 21.57 1.67
N PHE A 122 -15.10 20.71 1.29
CA PHE A 122 -16.35 21.09 0.65
C PHE A 122 -17.54 20.78 1.57
N TYR A 123 -18.44 21.75 1.71
CA TYR A 123 -19.70 21.60 2.41
C TYR A 123 -20.81 22.20 1.57
N PHE A 124 -21.90 21.45 1.39
CA PHE A 124 -23.09 21.90 0.69
C PHE A 124 -24.25 21.92 1.69
N ASP A 125 -24.90 23.06 1.79
CA ASP A 125 -26.14 23.19 2.55
C ASP A 125 -27.21 22.24 1.96
N PRO A 126 -27.72 21.26 2.74
CA PRO A 126 -28.70 20.29 2.27
C PRO A 126 -29.99 20.93 1.72
N GLU A 127 -30.39 22.09 2.25
CA GLU A 127 -31.61 22.79 1.82
C GLU A 127 -31.43 23.55 0.50
N SER A 128 -30.18 23.82 0.12
CA SER A 128 -29.86 24.52 -1.12
C SER A 128 -30.01 23.61 -2.35
N PRO A 129 -30.54 24.10 -3.48
CA PRO A 129 -30.54 23.34 -4.74
C PRO A 129 -29.15 22.88 -5.22
N LEU A 130 -28.08 23.52 -4.72
CA LEU A 130 -26.68 23.14 -4.98
C LEU A 130 -26.30 21.79 -4.37
N SER A 131 -27.00 21.32 -3.32
CA SER A 131 -26.72 20.03 -2.67
C SER A 131 -26.85 18.84 -3.63
N ARG A 132 -27.66 18.97 -4.70
CA ARG A 132 -27.80 17.97 -5.76
C ARG A 132 -26.52 17.74 -6.56
N ALA A 133 -25.58 18.68 -6.53
CA ALA A 133 -24.27 18.58 -7.17
C ALA A 133 -23.13 18.39 -6.16
N SER A 134 -23.44 18.03 -4.90
CA SER A 134 -22.45 17.89 -3.82
C SER A 134 -21.36 16.86 -4.09
N GLU A 135 -21.62 15.88 -4.95
CA GLU A 135 -20.65 14.85 -5.35
C GLU A 135 -20.02 15.14 -6.74
N ALA A 136 -20.41 16.23 -7.40
CA ALA A 136 -19.95 16.53 -8.76
C ALA A 136 -18.58 17.23 -8.74
N ASN A 137 -17.62 16.69 -9.50
CA ASN A 137 -16.26 17.22 -9.64
C ASN A 137 -15.45 17.32 -8.33
N ILE A 138 -15.82 16.53 -7.32
CA ILE A 138 -15.06 16.42 -6.07
C ILE A 138 -14.32 15.10 -6.08
N SER A 139 -12.98 15.18 -6.03
CA SER A 139 -12.16 13.99 -5.80
C SER A 139 -12.38 13.51 -4.37
N SER A 140 -12.66 12.22 -4.20
CA SER A 140 -12.33 11.56 -2.94
C SER A 140 -10.83 11.78 -2.65
N GLY A 141 -10.48 11.96 -1.39
CA GLY A 141 -9.11 12.20 -0.97
C GLY A 141 -8.20 10.99 -1.22
N CYS A 142 -7.00 11.01 -0.64
CA CYS A 142 -6.03 9.90 -0.71
C CYS A 142 -6.73 8.52 -0.61
N SER A 143 -6.52 7.70 -1.65
CA SER A 143 -7.06 6.35 -1.74
C SER A 143 -5.89 5.38 -1.72
N PHE A 144 -5.87 4.49 -0.72
CA PHE A 144 -4.97 3.34 -0.69
C PHE A 144 -5.77 2.09 -0.99
N GLN A 145 -5.24 1.18 -1.80
CA GLN A 145 -5.89 -0.10 -2.08
C GLN A 145 -5.08 -1.23 -1.47
N SER A 146 -5.75 -2.13 -0.77
CA SER A 146 -5.12 -3.37 -0.32
C SER A 146 -4.70 -4.23 -1.52
N PRO A 147 -3.72 -5.13 -1.33
CA PRO A 147 -3.56 -6.28 -2.21
C PRO A 147 -4.87 -7.07 -2.37
N SER A 148 -4.95 -7.92 -3.39
CA SER A 148 -6.13 -8.73 -3.68
C SER A 148 -6.54 -9.59 -2.48
N LEU A 149 -7.86 -9.71 -2.29
CA LEU A 149 -8.46 -10.38 -1.15
C LEU A 149 -8.44 -11.90 -1.32
N PRO A 150 -7.98 -12.67 -0.32
CA PRO A 150 -8.41 -14.06 -0.22
C PRO A 150 -9.95 -14.08 -0.08
N LYS A 151 -10.60 -14.95 -0.85
CA LYS A 151 -12.07 -14.97 -0.99
C LYS A 151 -12.78 -15.04 0.37
N THR A 152 -13.83 -14.24 0.46
CA THR A 152 -14.78 -14.09 1.57
C THR A 152 -15.21 -15.44 2.14
N GLY A 153 -15.04 -15.64 3.46
CA GLY A 153 -15.60 -16.80 4.15
C GLY A 153 -17.13 -16.78 4.14
N LYS A 154 -17.78 -17.89 4.56
CA LYS A 154 -19.26 -18.00 4.62
C LYS A 154 -19.97 -16.86 5.37
N THR A 155 -19.25 -16.12 6.21
CA THR A 155 -19.74 -15.02 7.05
C THR A 155 -19.66 -13.63 6.40
N GLY A 156 -19.15 -13.49 5.18
CA GLY A 156 -19.01 -12.18 4.54
C GLY A 156 -17.74 -11.41 4.95
N LYS A 157 -17.01 -11.90 5.97
CA LYS A 157 -15.78 -11.29 6.48
C LYS A 157 -14.62 -11.42 5.52
N VAL A 158 -13.72 -10.45 5.59
CA VAL A 158 -12.53 -10.34 4.75
C VAL A 158 -11.31 -10.13 5.64
N LEU A 159 -10.19 -10.75 5.28
CA LEU A 159 -8.90 -10.54 5.93
C LEU A 159 -7.96 -9.87 4.94
N ILE A 160 -7.37 -8.74 5.32
CA ILE A 160 -6.39 -8.01 4.50
C ILE A 160 -5.05 -7.91 5.19
N ASN A 161 -3.95 -8.05 4.44
CA ASN A 161 -2.65 -7.65 4.93
C ASN A 161 -2.59 -6.11 4.99
N VAL A 162 -2.13 -5.58 6.12
CA VAL A 162 -2.09 -4.13 6.39
C VAL A 162 -0.69 -3.63 6.70
N ASP A 163 0.35 -4.42 6.41
CA ASP A 163 1.72 -4.01 6.70
C ASP A 163 2.08 -2.76 5.91
N GLU A 164 1.87 -2.76 4.58
CA GLU A 164 2.15 -1.61 3.73
C GLU A 164 1.30 -0.37 4.08
N VAL A 165 0.08 -0.58 4.60
CA VAL A 165 -0.80 0.52 5.04
C VAL A 165 -0.14 1.32 6.17
N PHE A 166 0.48 0.64 7.13
CA PHE A 166 1.00 1.24 8.35
C PHE A 166 2.52 1.46 8.34
N SER A 167 3.27 0.65 7.60
CA SER A 167 4.73 0.64 7.57
C SER A 167 5.32 1.38 6.38
N ALA A 168 4.58 1.66 5.29
CA ALA A 168 5.13 2.21 4.03
C ALA A 168 4.74 3.67 3.74
N GLU A 169 4.51 4.50 4.78
CA GLU A 169 4.06 5.90 4.63
C GLU A 169 2.74 6.11 3.85
N ALA A 170 1.98 5.04 3.59
CA ALA A 170 0.80 5.05 2.71
C ALA A 170 -0.30 6.01 3.17
N LEU A 171 -0.56 6.05 4.49
CA LEU A 171 -1.55 6.96 5.06
C LEU A 171 -0.96 8.35 5.33
N LEU A 172 0.29 8.42 5.77
CA LEU A 172 0.94 9.65 6.18
C LEU A 172 2.45 9.59 5.95
N GLN A 173 2.94 10.51 5.15
CA GLN A 173 4.36 10.70 4.90
C GLN A 173 5.10 11.09 6.19
N VAL A 174 6.20 10.41 6.55
CA VAL A 174 7.09 10.82 7.65
C VAL A 174 8.07 11.87 7.13
N LYS A 175 8.71 11.59 6.00
CA LYS A 175 9.57 12.56 5.31
C LYS A 175 8.74 13.71 4.73
N PRO A 176 9.06 14.98 4.98
CA PRO A 176 8.39 16.10 4.32
C PRO A 176 8.62 16.12 2.80
N THR A 177 7.61 16.56 2.04
CA THR A 177 7.78 16.93 0.64
C THR A 177 8.85 18.02 0.51
N PRO A 178 9.86 17.86 -0.37
CA PRO A 178 10.86 18.89 -0.60
C PRO A 178 10.22 20.19 -1.08
N ASP A 179 10.62 21.31 -0.48
CA ASP A 179 10.25 22.64 -0.96
C ASP A 179 11.02 22.93 -2.27
N PRO A 180 10.32 23.24 -3.39
CA PRO A 180 10.96 23.52 -4.67
C PRO A 180 11.83 24.79 -4.65
N ASP A 181 11.53 25.74 -3.78
CA ASP A 181 12.20 27.04 -3.69
C ASP A 181 13.32 27.05 -2.63
N GLU A 182 13.51 25.95 -1.89
CA GLU A 182 14.60 25.81 -0.93
C GLU A 182 15.97 25.76 -1.61
N ASP A 183 16.90 26.60 -1.14
CA ASP A 183 18.31 26.49 -1.50
C ASP A 183 18.86 25.06 -1.27
N ARG A 184 19.50 24.49 -2.28
CA ARG A 184 20.03 23.11 -2.23
C ARG A 184 21.20 22.93 -1.27
N GLY A 185 21.75 24.02 -0.74
CA GLY A 185 22.92 24.05 0.14
C GLY A 185 22.66 23.48 1.54
N ASN A 186 23.18 22.27 1.78
CA ASN A 186 23.56 21.69 3.10
C ASN A 186 22.57 21.78 4.27
N ARG A 187 21.26 21.82 4.04
CA ARG A 187 20.28 21.54 5.11
C ARG A 187 20.08 20.03 5.28
N PHE A 188 19.89 19.62 6.53
CA PHE A 188 19.56 18.23 6.88
C PHE A 188 18.31 17.79 6.12
N ARG A 189 18.38 16.63 5.45
CA ARG A 189 17.25 16.03 4.75
C ARG A 189 17.06 14.60 5.23
N LEU A 190 15.81 14.24 5.49
CA LEU A 190 15.47 12.84 5.79
C LEU A 190 15.65 11.98 4.53
N GLY A 191 16.22 10.79 4.73
CA GLY A 191 16.22 9.71 3.74
C GLY A 191 14.81 9.17 3.51
N SER A 192 14.65 8.30 2.52
CA SER A 192 13.42 7.51 2.40
C SER A 192 13.27 6.58 3.61
N LEU A 193 12.03 6.19 3.90
CA LEU A 193 11.78 5.09 4.81
C LEU A 193 12.45 3.81 4.27
N SER A 194 12.89 2.94 5.17
CA SER A 194 13.56 1.69 4.83
C SER A 194 12.72 0.54 5.33
N ASP A 195 12.27 -0.31 4.43
CA ASP A 195 11.39 -1.44 4.73
C ASP A 195 12.07 -2.40 5.73
N ASP A 196 13.35 -2.74 5.49
CA ASP A 196 14.14 -3.61 6.37
C ASP A 196 14.34 -3.07 7.81
N LYS A 197 14.17 -1.77 8.02
CA LYS A 197 14.42 -1.09 9.30
C LYS A 197 13.15 -0.57 9.96
N SER A 198 12.02 -0.65 9.27
CA SER A 198 10.73 -0.17 9.74
C SER A 198 9.92 -1.36 10.20
N LYS A 199 9.31 -1.26 11.38
CA LYS A 199 8.50 -2.34 11.92
C LYS A 199 7.45 -1.82 12.88
N ILE A 200 6.33 -2.53 12.91
CA ILE A 200 5.26 -2.30 13.89
C ILE A 200 5.71 -2.90 15.22
N THR A 201 5.91 -2.04 16.22
CA THR A 201 6.34 -2.45 17.55
C THR A 201 5.18 -2.88 18.43
N GLU A 202 4.03 -2.22 18.32
CA GLU A 202 2.88 -2.43 19.20
C GLU A 202 1.57 -2.19 18.44
N ILE A 203 0.54 -2.99 18.77
CA ILE A 203 -0.83 -2.83 18.27
C ILE A 203 -1.69 -2.38 19.46
N ARG A 204 -2.18 -1.14 19.42
CA ARG A 204 -3.07 -0.58 20.44
C ARG A 204 -4.46 -0.40 19.85
N ASN A 205 -5.32 -1.38 20.11
CA ASN A 205 -6.67 -1.39 19.57
C ASN A 205 -7.63 -0.57 20.44
N TYR A 206 -8.62 0.05 19.82
CA TYR A 206 -9.69 0.74 20.53
C TYR A 206 -10.72 -0.30 21.00
N PRO A 207 -11.15 -0.30 22.28
CA PRO A 207 -12.13 -1.26 22.79
C PRO A 207 -13.52 -1.10 22.19
#